data_AF-A0A959ETH1-F1
#
_entry.id   AF-A0A959ETH1-F1
#
_cell.length_a   1.000
_cell.length_b   1.000
_cell.length_c   1.000
_cell.angle_alpha   90.00
_cell.angle_beta   90.00
_cell.angle_gamma   90.00
#
_symmetry.space_group_name_H-M   'P 1'
#
loop_
_entity.id
_entity.type
_entity.pdbx_description
1 polymer ?
#
loop_
_entity_poly.entity_id
_entity_poly.type
_entity_poly.pdbx_seq_one_letter_code
_entity_poly.pdbx_strand_id
1 'polypeptide(L)'
;MSNRMLVESTDRMYRPLFLLLQAAAVAVLLGRGWQHFFWDAPYRALLWDESLLKGLVEGVFGTPWREYVTDPANDRRISLFIRILGIFYFLCALLVIWISRVPMWLRRSLWVASFSLAILAWLYSMDKFLHLGQFLEYSLQVGAPLFIYVAASRQRIDEPLAFWMRLATSVTFISHGLYAFGFYQVPGNFMTMVISILGVSDGVALQFLKAAGFLDFVVAVLIWLPGKWRMAGLYYCVLWGAATSFARVWAYFVPEFWLESLHQWLHETVMRFPHFLIPLALLLLERRSR
;
A
#
# COMPACT_ATOMS: atom_id res chain seq x y z
N MET A 1 -9.59 -41.14 -0.38
CA MET A 1 -8.48 -40.36 -0.96
C MET A 1 -7.27 -40.53 -0.05
N SER A 2 -6.14 -41.03 -0.53
CA SER A 2 -4.94 -41.29 0.29
C SER A 2 -4.40 -39.99 0.93
N ASN A 3 -3.91 -40.07 2.17
CA ASN A 3 -3.31 -38.96 2.92
C ASN A 3 -2.19 -38.24 2.14
N ARG A 4 -1.47 -38.99 1.29
CA ARG A 4 -0.41 -38.47 0.41
C ARG A 4 -0.93 -37.58 -0.72
N MET A 5 -2.10 -37.91 -1.29
CA MET A 5 -2.74 -37.09 -2.33
C MET A 5 -3.31 -35.79 -1.74
N LEU A 6 -3.81 -35.83 -0.50
CA LEU A 6 -4.31 -34.63 0.19
C LEU A 6 -3.17 -33.64 0.49
N VAL A 7 -2.03 -34.12 0.98
CA VAL A 7 -0.83 -33.30 1.24
C VAL A 7 -0.31 -32.67 -0.06
N GLU A 8 -0.14 -33.43 -1.13
CA GLU A 8 0.32 -32.89 -2.42
C GLU A 8 -0.63 -31.85 -3.04
N SER A 9 -1.95 -32.02 -2.85
CA SER A 9 -2.95 -31.06 -3.36
C SER A 9 -2.90 -29.73 -2.59
N THR A 10 -2.67 -29.80 -1.28
CA THR A 10 -2.58 -28.63 -0.40
C THR A 10 -1.33 -27.80 -0.72
N ASP A 11 -0.20 -28.49 -0.95
CA ASP A 11 1.08 -27.86 -1.29
C ASP A 11 1.07 -27.19 -2.69
N ARG A 12 0.43 -27.84 -3.68
CA ARG A 12 0.22 -27.24 -5.02
C ARG A 12 -0.67 -26.00 -4.99
N MET A 13 -1.61 -25.92 -4.05
CA MET A 13 -2.51 -24.78 -3.90
C MET A 13 -1.84 -23.61 -3.17
N TYR A 14 -1.10 -23.90 -2.11
CA TYR A 14 -0.50 -22.90 -1.25
C TYR A 14 0.58 -22.09 -1.97
N ARG A 15 1.45 -22.74 -2.76
CA ARG A 15 2.61 -22.10 -3.39
C ARG A 15 2.29 -20.87 -4.27
N PRO A 16 1.38 -20.92 -5.26
CA PRO A 16 1.10 -19.73 -6.09
C PRO A 16 0.48 -18.58 -5.29
N LEU A 17 -0.41 -18.89 -4.34
CA LEU A 17 -1.03 -17.87 -3.48
C LEU A 17 0.01 -17.21 -2.57
N PHE A 18 0.90 -18.02 -2.01
CA PHE A 18 2.02 -17.56 -1.19
C PHE A 18 2.95 -16.63 -1.97
N LEU A 19 3.28 -16.98 -3.23
CA LEU A 19 4.13 -16.14 -4.09
C LEU A 19 3.48 -14.78 -4.39
N LEU A 20 2.16 -14.72 -4.55
CA LEU A 20 1.46 -13.44 -4.73
C LEU A 20 1.52 -12.56 -3.49
N LEU A 21 1.29 -13.13 -2.30
CA LEU A 21 1.45 -12.40 -1.04
C LEU A 21 2.90 -11.95 -0.82
N GLN A 22 3.86 -12.81 -1.17
CA GLN A 22 5.28 -12.52 -1.09
C GLN A 22 5.64 -11.35 -2.01
N ALA A 23 5.21 -11.40 -3.28
CA ALA A 23 5.43 -10.33 -4.24
C ALA A 23 4.78 -9.01 -3.80
N ALA A 24 3.56 -9.04 -3.25
CA ALA A 24 2.88 -7.87 -2.72
C ALA A 24 3.67 -7.21 -1.57
N ALA A 25 4.10 -8.02 -0.59
CA ALA A 25 4.86 -7.54 0.56
C ALA A 25 6.25 -7.02 0.15
N VAL A 26 6.97 -7.73 -0.73
CA VAL A 26 8.26 -7.26 -1.26
C VAL A 26 8.07 -5.94 -2.00
N ALA A 27 7.08 -5.84 -2.88
CA ALA A 27 6.85 -4.64 -3.68
C ALA A 27 6.55 -3.40 -2.81
N VAL A 28 5.65 -3.52 -1.81
CA VAL A 28 5.38 -2.39 -0.91
C VAL A 28 6.61 -1.98 -0.09
N LEU A 29 7.36 -2.94 0.45
CA LEU A 29 8.55 -2.66 1.26
C LEU A 29 9.68 -2.06 0.41
N LEU A 30 9.91 -2.56 -0.81
CA LEU A 30 10.90 -1.99 -1.73
C LEU A 30 10.49 -0.59 -2.19
N GLY A 31 9.23 -0.40 -2.60
CA GLY A 31 8.75 0.89 -3.07
C GLY A 31 8.77 1.96 -1.97
N ARG A 32 8.43 1.59 -0.73
CA ARG A 32 8.55 2.49 0.43
C ARG A 32 10.00 2.71 0.84
N GLY A 33 10.86 1.70 0.80
CA GLY A 33 12.30 1.85 1.01
C GLY A 33 12.93 2.84 0.03
N TRP A 34 12.60 2.71 -1.26
CA TRP A 34 12.99 3.65 -2.32
C TRP A 34 12.50 5.05 -1.99
N GLN A 35 11.22 5.17 -1.64
CA GLN A 35 10.65 6.45 -1.26
C GLN A 35 11.49 7.14 -0.20
N HIS A 36 11.80 6.48 0.91
CA HIS A 36 12.51 7.09 2.04
C HIS A 36 13.97 7.48 1.72
N PHE A 37 14.56 6.91 0.67
CA PHE A 37 15.95 7.16 0.34
C PHE A 37 16.14 8.34 -0.62
N PHE A 38 15.24 8.46 -1.60
CA PHE A 38 15.34 9.43 -2.70
C PHE A 38 14.29 10.54 -2.62
N TRP A 39 13.19 10.28 -1.93
CA TRP A 39 12.05 11.19 -1.83
C TRP A 39 11.79 11.51 -0.35
N ASP A 40 11.11 12.61 -0.07
CA ASP A 40 10.72 12.89 1.31
C ASP A 40 9.51 12.00 1.69
N ALA A 41 9.50 11.58 2.95
CA ALA A 41 8.36 10.92 3.56
C ALA A 41 7.82 11.86 4.65
N PRO A 42 6.50 11.92 4.89
CA PRO A 42 5.85 13.00 5.64
C PRO A 42 6.08 12.97 7.16
N TYR A 43 7.23 12.50 7.64
CA TYR A 43 7.61 12.56 9.06
C TYR A 43 7.76 14.00 9.55
N ARG A 44 8.15 14.91 8.65
CA ARG A 44 8.21 16.34 8.92
C ARG A 44 6.85 16.96 9.24
N ALA A 45 5.76 16.40 8.71
CA ALA A 45 4.40 16.84 9.01
C ALA A 45 4.09 16.74 10.52
N LEU A 46 4.72 15.80 11.23
CA LEU A 46 4.66 15.69 12.69
C LEU A 46 5.81 16.44 13.36
N LEU A 47 7.04 16.24 12.87
CA LEU A 47 8.25 16.71 13.55
C LEU A 47 8.43 18.23 13.49
N TRP A 48 7.73 18.92 12.61
CA TRP A 48 7.71 20.39 12.54
C TRP A 48 6.35 20.99 12.91
N ASP A 49 5.41 20.20 13.42
CA ASP A 49 4.14 20.72 13.92
C ASP A 49 4.32 21.29 15.34
N GLU A 50 4.23 22.61 15.46
CA GLU A 50 4.39 23.30 16.75
C GLU A 50 3.32 22.88 17.75
N SER A 51 2.08 22.65 17.31
CA SER A 51 0.98 22.32 18.21
C SER A 51 1.15 20.93 18.84
N LEU A 52 1.77 20.01 18.11
CA LEU A 52 1.95 18.62 18.54
C LEU A 52 3.28 18.39 19.27
N LEU A 53 4.36 18.99 18.78
CA LEU A 53 5.71 18.62 19.22
C LEU A 53 6.34 19.61 20.21
N LYS A 54 5.88 20.87 20.26
CA LYS A 54 6.47 21.89 21.13
C LYS A 54 6.52 21.49 22.60
N GLY A 55 5.43 20.94 23.14
CA GLY A 55 5.39 20.52 24.54
C GLY A 55 6.43 19.45 24.87
N LEU A 56 6.71 18.55 23.93
CA LEU A 56 7.73 17.52 24.08
C LEU A 56 9.15 18.10 23.91
N VAL A 57 9.35 18.99 22.93
CA VAL A 57 10.65 19.64 22.66
C VAL A 57 11.08 20.56 23.80
N GLU A 58 10.21 21.47 24.23
CA GLU A 58 10.50 22.42 25.29
C GLU A 58 10.47 21.74 26.67
N GLY A 59 9.54 20.81 26.90
CA GLY A 59 9.35 20.17 28.21
C GLY A 59 10.35 19.05 28.51
N VAL A 60 10.69 18.20 27.53
CA VAL A 60 11.58 17.05 27.75
C VAL A 60 13.02 17.36 27.37
N PHE A 61 13.23 18.04 26.24
CA PHE A 61 14.57 18.34 25.74
C PHE A 61 15.08 19.73 26.14
N GLY A 62 14.25 20.56 26.76
CA GLY A 62 14.63 21.89 27.25
C GLY A 62 15.09 22.85 26.15
N THR A 63 14.78 22.55 24.89
CA THR A 63 15.20 23.35 23.72
C THR A 63 14.05 24.26 23.31
N PRO A 64 14.24 25.59 23.22
CA PRO A 64 13.19 26.48 22.72
C PRO A 64 12.72 26.08 21.33
N TRP A 65 11.41 26.12 21.06
CA TRP A 65 10.84 25.70 19.77
C TRP A 65 11.52 26.39 18.58
N ARG A 66 11.76 27.70 18.70
CA ARG A 66 12.44 28.49 17.65
C ARG A 66 13.83 27.95 17.34
N GLU A 67 14.59 27.55 18.36
CA GLU A 67 15.93 26.99 18.18
C GLU A 67 15.84 25.60 17.53
N TYR A 68 14.87 24.78 17.96
CA TYR A 68 14.65 23.45 17.39
C TYR A 68 14.36 23.49 15.88
N VAL A 69 13.44 24.36 15.43
CA VAL A 69 13.05 24.43 14.00
C VAL A 69 14.05 25.18 13.13
N THR A 70 14.89 26.04 13.69
CA THR A 70 15.90 26.80 12.92
C THR A 70 17.26 26.13 12.86
N ASP A 71 17.52 25.13 13.70
CA ASP A 71 18.78 24.37 13.70
C ASP A 71 18.88 23.40 12.52
N PRO A 72 19.83 23.60 11.58
CA PRO A 72 20.06 22.69 10.46
C PRO A 72 20.49 21.28 10.90
N ALA A 73 21.01 21.10 12.11
CA ALA A 73 21.35 19.78 12.63
C ALA A 73 20.10 18.93 12.89
N ASN A 74 18.98 19.53 13.30
CA ASN A 74 17.73 18.80 13.50
C ASN A 74 17.15 18.31 12.17
N ASP A 75 17.18 19.13 11.11
CA ASP A 75 16.78 18.68 9.77
C ASP A 75 17.64 17.51 9.26
N ARG A 76 18.96 17.56 9.49
CA ARG A 76 19.86 16.43 9.14
C ARG A 76 19.52 15.17 9.93
N ARG A 77 19.19 15.28 11.21
CA ARG A 77 18.78 14.14 12.06
C ARG A 77 17.45 13.54 11.59
N ILE A 78 16.48 14.37 11.23
CA ILE A 78 15.20 13.93 10.64
C ILE A 78 15.47 13.19 9.33
N SER A 79 16.30 13.77 8.45
CA SER A 79 16.69 13.12 7.18
C SER A 79 17.37 11.77 7.39
N LEU A 80 18.27 11.67 8.37
CA LEU A 80 18.93 10.41 8.71
C LEU A 80 17.91 9.37 9.23
N PHE A 81 16.99 9.79 10.10
CA PHE A 81 15.92 8.93 10.60
C PHE A 81 15.04 8.36 9.48
N ILE A 82 14.62 9.20 8.53
CA ILE A 82 13.84 8.76 7.36
C ILE A 82 14.63 7.72 6.56
N ARG A 83 15.92 7.97 6.29
CA ARG A 83 16.78 7.02 5.57
C ARG A 83 16.96 5.70 6.32
N ILE A 84 17.09 5.72 7.65
CA ILE A 84 17.16 4.51 8.48
C ILE A 84 15.88 3.68 8.34
N LEU A 85 14.70 4.32 8.34
CA LEU A 85 13.43 3.61 8.08
C LEU A 85 13.37 3.04 6.67
N GLY A 86 13.93 3.74 5.67
CA GLY A 86 14.09 3.22 4.32
C GLY A 86 14.94 1.95 4.26
N ILE A 87 16.11 1.96 4.90
CA ILE A 87 16.99 0.79 5.04
C ILE A 87 16.25 -0.36 5.74
N PHE A 88 15.51 -0.06 6.81
CA PHE A 88 14.70 -1.04 7.51
C PHE A 88 13.68 -1.71 6.58
N TYR A 89 12.96 -0.96 5.74
CA TYR A 89 12.04 -1.55 4.76
C TYR A 89 12.76 -2.42 3.73
N PHE A 90 13.93 -2.01 3.22
CA PHE A 90 14.73 -2.84 2.31
C PHE A 90 15.15 -4.16 2.97
N LEU A 91 15.61 -4.13 4.22
CA LEU A 91 15.97 -5.33 4.98
C LEU A 91 14.75 -6.24 5.20
N CYS A 92 13.58 -5.67 5.49
CA CYS A 92 12.34 -6.44 5.58
C CYS A 92 11.92 -7.04 4.23
N ALA A 93 12.07 -6.33 3.11
CA ALA A 93 11.79 -6.87 1.78
C ALA A 93 12.69 -8.09 1.49
N LEU A 94 13.98 -7.95 1.80
CA LEU A 94 14.97 -9.02 1.66
C LEU A 94 14.63 -10.23 2.53
N LEU A 95 14.21 -10.00 3.77
CA LEU A 95 13.69 -11.03 4.66
C LEU A 95 12.50 -11.76 4.05
N VAL A 96 11.53 -11.02 3.48
CA VAL A 96 10.33 -11.62 2.87
C VAL A 96 10.70 -12.55 1.71
N ILE A 97 11.69 -12.22 0.88
CA ILE A 97 12.17 -13.09 -0.22
C ILE A 97 12.61 -14.46 0.30
N TRP A 98 13.28 -14.50 1.46
CA TRP A 98 13.76 -15.74 2.08
C TRP A 98 12.98 -16.17 3.32
N ILE A 99 11.74 -15.71 3.47
CA ILE A 99 10.96 -15.86 4.71
C ILE A 99 10.88 -17.31 5.20
N SER A 100 10.80 -18.28 4.29
CA SER A 100 10.72 -19.71 4.63
C SER A 100 11.98 -20.25 5.32
N ARG A 101 13.15 -19.62 5.11
CA ARG A 101 14.45 -19.99 5.72
C ARG A 101 14.82 -19.14 6.93
N VAL A 102 14.07 -18.07 7.19
CA VAL A 102 14.34 -17.12 8.26
C VAL A 102 13.73 -17.61 9.59
N PRO A 103 14.43 -17.50 10.73
CA PRO A 103 13.89 -17.87 12.04
C PRO A 103 12.73 -16.97 12.48
N MET A 104 11.83 -17.53 13.32
CA MET A 104 10.56 -16.90 13.65
C MET A 104 10.69 -15.51 14.29
N TRP A 105 11.68 -15.31 15.15
CA TRP A 105 11.92 -14.03 15.82
C TRP A 105 12.25 -12.92 14.81
N LEU A 106 13.02 -13.23 13.77
CA LEU A 106 13.37 -12.25 12.75
C LEU A 106 12.16 -11.93 11.87
N ARG A 107 11.29 -12.91 11.57
CA ARG A 107 10.02 -12.64 10.87
C ARG A 107 9.08 -11.72 11.65
N ARG A 108 9.22 -11.60 12.99
CA ARG A 108 8.42 -10.64 13.78
C ARG A 108 8.73 -9.19 13.42
N SER A 109 9.88 -8.89 12.79
CA SER A 109 10.14 -7.56 12.22
C SER A 109 9.09 -7.10 11.22
N LEU A 110 8.34 -8.01 10.59
CA LEU A 110 7.22 -7.66 9.70
C LEU A 110 6.03 -7.01 10.43
N TRP A 111 5.87 -7.28 11.74
CA TRP A 111 4.92 -6.53 12.57
C TRP A 111 5.39 -5.09 12.74
N VAL A 112 6.67 -4.89 13.00
CA VAL A 112 7.27 -3.55 13.13
C VAL A 112 7.20 -2.81 11.80
N ALA A 113 7.43 -3.48 10.68
CA ALA A 113 7.28 -2.91 9.34
C ALA A 113 5.83 -2.47 9.08
N SER A 114 4.85 -3.32 9.40
CA SER A 114 3.43 -2.99 9.22
C SER A 114 2.98 -1.85 10.13
N PHE A 115 3.42 -1.84 11.39
CA PHE A 115 3.17 -0.74 12.31
C PHE A 115 3.79 0.58 11.83
N SER A 116 5.03 0.53 11.35
CA SER A 116 5.69 1.69 10.76
C SER A 116 4.96 2.19 9.49
N LEU A 117 4.45 1.29 8.64
CA LEU A 117 3.61 1.66 7.50
C LEU A 117 2.27 2.28 7.94
N ALA A 118 1.70 1.85 9.07
CA ALA A 118 0.49 2.45 9.62
C ALA A 118 0.76 3.88 10.15
N ILE A 119 1.89 4.09 10.83
CA ILE A 119 2.34 5.45 11.21
C ILE A 119 2.49 6.30 9.95
N LEU A 120 3.16 5.77 8.92
CA LEU A 120 3.33 6.47 7.66
C LEU A 120 1.98 6.84 7.01
N ALA A 121 1.01 5.92 7.00
CA ALA A 121 -0.34 6.17 6.50
C ALA A 121 -1.05 7.29 7.29
N TRP A 122 -0.84 7.34 8.60
CA TRP A 122 -1.37 8.42 9.44
C TRP A 122 -0.70 9.76 9.18
N LEU A 123 0.62 9.78 8.96
CA LEU A 123 1.33 11.00 8.58
C LEU A 123 0.83 11.55 7.23
N TYR A 124 0.54 10.68 6.25
CA TYR A 124 -0.10 11.11 5.01
C TYR A 124 -1.51 11.66 5.21
N SER A 125 -2.26 11.14 6.19
CA SER A 125 -3.58 11.71 6.48
C SER A 125 -3.45 13.08 7.15
N MET A 126 -2.41 13.35 7.94
CA MET A 126 -2.14 14.69 8.47
C MET A 126 -1.99 15.74 7.36
N ASP A 127 -1.24 15.42 6.29
CA ASP A 127 -1.12 16.28 5.10
C ASP A 127 -2.43 16.48 4.33
N LYS A 128 -3.46 15.68 4.65
CA LYS A 128 -4.79 15.71 4.05
C LYS A 128 -5.87 16.02 5.09
N PHE A 129 -5.57 16.87 6.07
CA PHE A 129 -6.52 17.32 7.11
C PHE A 129 -7.18 16.17 7.87
N LEU A 130 -6.44 15.09 8.11
CA LEU A 130 -6.87 13.86 8.77
C LEU A 130 -8.08 13.18 8.12
N HIS A 131 -8.24 13.32 6.79
CA HIS A 131 -9.25 12.56 6.06
C HIS A 131 -9.06 11.06 6.31
N LEU A 132 -10.07 10.43 6.91
CA LEU A 132 -10.02 9.00 7.25
C LEU A 132 -9.81 8.13 6.01
N GLY A 133 -10.33 8.57 4.85
CA GLY A 133 -10.08 7.90 3.57
C GLY A 133 -8.59 7.79 3.24
N GLN A 134 -7.78 8.82 3.52
CA GLN A 134 -6.34 8.78 3.22
C GLN A 134 -5.63 7.68 4.02
N PHE A 135 -5.95 7.57 5.31
CA PHE A 135 -5.37 6.54 6.17
C PHE A 135 -5.78 5.13 5.71
N LEU A 136 -7.08 4.97 5.45
CA LEU A 136 -7.68 3.69 5.07
C LEU A 136 -7.28 3.24 3.65
N GLU A 137 -6.91 4.14 2.74
CA GLU A 137 -6.33 3.83 1.43
C GLU A 137 -5.15 2.86 1.56
N TYR A 138 -4.29 3.08 2.56
CA TYR A 138 -3.08 2.29 2.79
C TYR A 138 -3.33 0.93 3.45
N SER A 139 -4.58 0.50 3.66
CA SER A 139 -4.91 -0.77 4.32
C SER A 139 -4.23 -1.99 3.70
N LEU A 140 -4.20 -2.11 2.37
CA LEU A 140 -3.49 -3.21 1.69
C LEU A 140 -1.96 -3.11 1.83
N GLN A 141 -1.40 -1.90 1.87
CA GLN A 141 0.04 -1.68 2.07
C GLN A 141 0.47 -2.08 3.48
N VAL A 142 -0.30 -1.67 4.49
CA VAL A 142 -0.10 -2.04 5.90
C VAL A 142 -0.33 -3.54 6.11
N GLY A 143 -1.34 -4.11 5.46
CA GLY A 143 -1.70 -5.52 5.60
C GLY A 143 -0.72 -6.49 4.93
N ALA A 144 -0.11 -6.13 3.81
CA ALA A 144 0.70 -7.06 3.01
C ALA A 144 1.83 -7.77 3.80
N PRO A 145 2.67 -7.08 4.61
CA PRO A 145 3.69 -7.76 5.40
C PRO A 145 3.11 -8.68 6.48
N LEU A 146 1.95 -8.33 7.07
CA LEU A 146 1.24 -9.20 8.02
C LEU A 146 0.66 -10.44 7.35
N PHE A 147 0.07 -10.30 6.15
CA PHE A 147 -0.53 -11.42 5.45
C PHE A 147 0.51 -12.48 5.09
N ILE A 148 1.68 -12.08 4.57
CA ILE A 148 2.77 -13.02 4.29
C ILE A 148 3.36 -13.62 5.58
N TYR A 149 3.44 -12.84 6.66
CA TYR A 149 3.86 -13.33 7.98
C TYR A 149 2.94 -14.45 8.49
N VAL A 150 1.63 -14.25 8.45
CA VAL A 150 0.63 -15.22 8.90
C VAL A 150 0.64 -16.45 8.00
N ALA A 151 0.66 -16.26 6.68
CA ALA A 151 0.73 -17.37 5.71
C ALA A 151 1.99 -18.23 5.95
N ALA A 152 3.17 -17.61 6.07
CA ALA A 152 4.42 -18.32 6.31
C ALA A 152 4.47 -19.04 7.67
N SER A 153 3.82 -18.48 8.68
CA SER A 153 3.75 -19.08 10.02
C SER A 153 2.80 -20.28 10.08
N ARG A 154 1.66 -20.20 9.36
CA ARG A 154 0.63 -21.25 9.35
C ARG A 154 0.83 -22.28 8.24
N GLN A 155 1.69 -22.00 7.26
CA GLN A 155 1.87 -22.78 6.03
C GLN A 155 0.58 -23.02 5.25
N ARG A 156 -0.39 -22.11 5.37
CA ARG A 156 -1.68 -22.17 4.68
C ARG A 156 -2.31 -20.78 4.64
N ILE A 157 -3.28 -20.61 3.75
CA ILE A 157 -4.16 -19.43 3.71
C ILE A 157 -5.56 -19.93 4.07
N ASP A 158 -5.96 -19.68 5.30
CA ASP A 158 -7.26 -20.08 5.85
C ASP A 158 -8.29 -18.96 5.72
N GLU A 159 -9.56 -19.27 5.97
CA GLU A 159 -10.66 -18.29 5.91
C GLU A 159 -10.43 -17.05 6.79
N PRO A 160 -9.91 -17.15 8.02
CA PRO A 160 -9.56 -15.96 8.80
C PRO A 160 -8.57 -15.04 8.08
N LEU A 161 -7.52 -15.57 7.45
CA LEU A 161 -6.59 -14.75 6.68
C LEU A 161 -7.26 -14.16 5.43
N ALA A 162 -8.05 -14.95 4.71
CA ALA A 162 -8.79 -14.50 3.53
C ALA A 162 -9.84 -13.41 3.87
N PHE A 163 -10.47 -13.49 5.05
CA PHE A 163 -11.35 -12.46 5.58
C PHE A 163 -10.62 -11.12 5.73
N TRP A 164 -9.46 -11.10 6.40
CA TRP A 164 -8.69 -9.87 6.59
C TRP A 164 -8.16 -9.29 5.27
N MET A 165 -7.76 -10.14 4.33
CA MET A 165 -7.39 -9.74 2.97
C MET A 165 -8.56 -9.09 2.22
N ARG A 166 -9.78 -9.65 2.32
CA ARG A 166 -11.02 -9.06 1.75
C ARG A 166 -11.37 -7.74 2.39
N LEU A 167 -11.25 -7.64 3.72
CA LEU A 167 -11.51 -6.40 4.45
C LEU A 167 -10.54 -5.30 4.02
N ALA A 168 -9.24 -5.57 4.02
CA ALA A 168 -8.24 -4.60 3.57
C ALA A 168 -8.47 -4.16 2.12
N THR A 169 -8.83 -5.11 1.24
CA THR A 169 -9.19 -4.80 -0.16
C THR A 169 -10.39 -3.87 -0.23
N SER A 170 -11.48 -4.21 0.46
CA SER A 170 -12.72 -3.44 0.44
C SER A 170 -12.50 -2.01 0.96
N VAL A 171 -11.77 -1.89 2.07
CA VAL A 171 -11.48 -0.60 2.71
C VAL A 171 -10.60 0.28 1.81
N THR A 172 -9.57 -0.30 1.16
CA THR A 172 -8.74 0.44 0.21
C THR A 172 -9.56 0.94 -0.99
N PHE A 173 -10.43 0.12 -1.59
CA PHE A 173 -11.25 0.56 -2.72
C PHE A 173 -12.33 1.56 -2.32
N ILE A 174 -12.98 1.39 -1.15
CA ILE A 174 -13.88 2.44 -0.61
C ILE A 174 -13.14 3.76 -0.49
N SER A 175 -11.90 3.74 0.01
CA SER A 175 -11.10 4.95 0.18
C SER A 175 -10.77 5.61 -1.16
N HIS A 176 -10.36 4.84 -2.18
CA HIS A 176 -10.23 5.35 -3.55
C HIS A 176 -11.53 5.96 -4.06
N GLY A 177 -12.65 5.27 -3.84
CA GLY A 177 -13.99 5.73 -4.21
C GLY A 177 -14.34 7.08 -3.60
N LEU A 178 -14.03 7.30 -2.31
CA LEU A 178 -14.28 8.58 -1.63
C LEU A 178 -13.55 9.75 -2.31
N TYR A 179 -12.31 9.55 -2.78
CA TYR A 179 -11.56 10.57 -3.52
C TYR A 179 -12.05 10.72 -4.96
N ALA A 180 -12.22 9.62 -5.71
CA ALA A 180 -12.58 9.66 -7.12
C ALA A 180 -14.01 10.15 -7.36
N PHE A 181 -14.95 9.81 -6.47
CA PHE A 181 -16.34 10.27 -6.52
C PHE A 181 -16.50 11.75 -6.14
N GLY A 182 -15.53 12.31 -5.42
CA GLY A 182 -15.54 13.69 -4.96
C GLY A 182 -16.21 13.90 -3.60
N PHE A 183 -16.28 12.86 -2.75
CA PHE A 183 -16.63 13.05 -1.33
C PHE A 183 -15.53 13.84 -0.61
N TYR A 184 -14.28 13.48 -0.87
CA TYR A 184 -13.13 14.36 -0.63
C TYR A 184 -12.74 15.08 -1.92
N GLN A 185 -11.91 16.11 -1.80
CA GLN A 185 -11.36 16.79 -2.97
C GLN A 185 -10.61 15.80 -3.87
N VAL A 186 -11.05 15.72 -5.13
CA VAL A 186 -10.42 14.85 -6.14
C VAL A 186 -8.95 15.25 -6.28
N PRO A 187 -8.00 14.32 -6.07
CA PRO A 187 -6.58 14.63 -6.17
C PRO A 187 -6.20 15.09 -7.58
N GLY A 188 -5.43 16.18 -7.69
CA GLY A 188 -5.00 16.72 -8.99
C GLY A 188 -4.22 15.70 -9.82
N ASN A 189 -3.41 14.85 -9.18
CA ASN A 189 -2.70 13.78 -9.87
C ASN A 189 -3.64 12.74 -10.52
N PHE A 190 -4.84 12.50 -9.98
CA PHE A 190 -5.81 11.60 -10.61
C PHE A 190 -6.39 12.22 -11.87
N MET A 191 -6.75 13.51 -11.79
CA MET A 191 -7.20 14.29 -12.95
C MET A 191 -6.14 14.27 -14.06
N THR A 192 -4.89 14.63 -13.71
CA THR A 192 -3.78 14.65 -14.67
C THR A 192 -3.54 13.28 -15.29
N MET A 193 -3.57 12.19 -14.52
CA MET A 193 -3.41 10.84 -15.09
C MET A 193 -4.50 10.52 -16.11
N VAL A 194 -5.77 10.83 -15.82
CA VAL A 194 -6.86 10.56 -16.76
C VAL A 194 -6.74 11.41 -18.03
N ILE A 195 -6.44 12.70 -17.87
CA ILE A 195 -6.25 13.64 -19.00
C ILE A 195 -5.08 13.18 -19.87
N SER A 196 -3.92 12.89 -19.28
CA SER A 196 -2.73 12.48 -20.03
C SER A 196 -2.90 11.13 -20.72
N ILE A 197 -3.60 10.18 -20.10
CA ILE A 197 -3.80 8.83 -20.67
C ILE A 197 -4.86 8.84 -21.78
N LEU A 198 -5.99 9.52 -21.56
CA LEU A 198 -7.15 9.46 -22.45
C LEU A 198 -7.24 10.64 -23.43
N GLY A 199 -6.48 11.71 -23.22
CA GLY A 199 -6.50 12.91 -24.07
C GLY A 199 -7.82 13.69 -23.99
N VAL A 200 -8.50 13.65 -22.83
CA VAL A 200 -9.83 14.25 -22.63
C VAL A 200 -9.76 15.55 -21.83
N SER A 201 -10.83 16.36 -21.88
CA SER A 201 -10.94 17.59 -21.08
C SER A 201 -11.17 17.31 -19.59
N ASP A 202 -10.92 18.31 -18.74
CA ASP A 202 -11.14 18.22 -17.28
C ASP A 202 -12.55 17.76 -16.93
N GLY A 203 -13.58 18.28 -17.60
CA GLY A 203 -14.97 17.91 -17.35
C GLY A 203 -15.23 16.42 -17.59
N VAL A 204 -14.67 15.86 -18.67
CA VAL A 204 -14.79 14.43 -19.01
C VAL A 204 -13.96 13.58 -18.05
N ALA A 205 -12.74 14.01 -17.71
CA ALA A 205 -11.88 13.32 -16.76
C ALA A 205 -12.53 13.22 -15.36
N LEU A 206 -13.18 14.29 -14.91
CA LEU A 206 -13.91 14.30 -13.65
C LEU A 206 -15.12 13.34 -13.68
N GLN A 207 -15.88 13.33 -14.78
CA GLN A 207 -16.99 12.37 -14.93
C GLN A 207 -16.51 10.92 -14.93
N PHE A 208 -15.39 10.65 -15.61
CA PHE A 208 -14.74 9.34 -15.61
C PHE A 208 -14.33 8.90 -14.20
N LEU A 209 -13.66 9.78 -13.44
CA LEU A 209 -13.28 9.50 -12.06
C LEU A 209 -14.48 9.25 -11.15
N LYS A 210 -15.58 10.01 -11.32
CA LYS A 210 -16.81 9.78 -10.57
C LYS A 210 -17.42 8.41 -10.87
N ALA A 211 -17.42 8.00 -12.13
CA ALA A 211 -17.89 6.66 -12.51
C ALA A 211 -17.00 5.56 -11.90
N ALA A 212 -15.67 5.71 -12.00
CA ALA A 212 -14.73 4.79 -11.37
C ALA A 212 -14.90 4.71 -9.85
N GLY A 213 -15.06 5.86 -9.18
CA GLY A 213 -15.27 5.91 -7.73
C GLY A 213 -16.59 5.26 -7.31
N PHE A 214 -17.65 5.40 -8.10
CA PHE A 214 -18.90 4.68 -7.86
C PHE A 214 -18.73 3.17 -8.00
N LEU A 215 -18.00 2.71 -9.03
CA LEU A 215 -17.68 1.30 -9.20
C LEU A 215 -16.85 0.75 -8.03
N ASP A 216 -15.91 1.54 -7.50
CA ASP A 216 -15.10 1.16 -6.33
C ASP A 216 -15.97 0.86 -5.08
N PHE A 217 -17.06 1.61 -4.87
CA PHE A 217 -18.03 1.31 -3.81
C PHE A 217 -18.82 0.02 -4.10
N VAL A 218 -19.27 -0.16 -5.34
CA VAL A 218 -20.01 -1.36 -5.75
C VAL A 218 -19.15 -2.61 -5.51
N VAL A 219 -17.89 -2.61 -5.96
CA VAL A 219 -17.02 -3.79 -5.83
C VAL A 219 -16.66 -4.10 -4.38
N ALA A 220 -16.54 -3.07 -3.53
CA ALA A 220 -16.32 -3.27 -2.11
C ALA A 220 -17.47 -4.06 -1.46
N VAL A 221 -18.71 -3.92 -1.95
CA VAL A 221 -19.84 -4.76 -1.55
C VAL A 221 -19.80 -6.14 -2.21
N LEU A 222 -19.52 -6.20 -3.52
CA LEU A 222 -19.50 -7.45 -4.28
C LEU A 222 -18.53 -8.50 -3.70
N ILE A 223 -17.37 -8.08 -3.17
CA ILE A 223 -16.36 -8.97 -2.55
C ILE A 223 -16.94 -9.80 -1.40
N TRP A 224 -17.97 -9.31 -0.72
CA TRP A 224 -18.61 -10.01 0.40
C TRP A 224 -19.74 -10.93 -0.02
N LEU A 225 -20.31 -10.72 -1.20
CA LEU A 225 -21.36 -11.59 -1.73
C LEU A 225 -20.82 -12.98 -2.10
N PRO A 226 -21.66 -14.01 -2.21
CA PRO A 226 -21.22 -15.35 -2.60
C PRO A 226 -21.09 -15.51 -4.13
N GLY A 227 -20.36 -16.54 -4.55
CA GLY A 227 -20.45 -17.03 -5.91
C GLY A 227 -19.88 -16.08 -6.97
N LYS A 228 -20.59 -15.94 -8.09
CA LYS A 228 -20.17 -15.12 -9.24
C LYS A 228 -19.97 -13.64 -8.90
N TRP A 229 -20.64 -13.13 -7.87
CA TRP A 229 -20.57 -11.72 -7.47
C TRP A 229 -19.22 -11.39 -6.83
N ARG A 230 -18.74 -12.23 -5.90
CA ARG A 230 -17.38 -12.12 -5.34
C ARG A 230 -16.32 -12.12 -6.42
N MET A 231 -16.46 -13.07 -7.34
CA MET A 231 -15.54 -13.23 -8.46
C MET A 231 -15.50 -11.95 -9.30
N ALA A 232 -16.65 -11.40 -9.68
CA ALA A 232 -16.73 -10.16 -10.45
C ALA A 232 -16.06 -8.98 -9.72
N GLY A 233 -16.33 -8.80 -8.42
CA GLY A 233 -15.68 -7.78 -7.61
C GLY A 233 -14.15 -7.94 -7.56
N LEU A 234 -13.67 -9.16 -7.33
CA LEU A 234 -12.23 -9.45 -7.31
C LEU A 234 -11.56 -9.26 -8.68
N TYR A 235 -12.21 -9.63 -9.79
CA TYR A 235 -11.69 -9.35 -11.13
C TYR A 235 -11.51 -7.85 -11.36
N TYR A 236 -12.52 -7.06 -11.02
CA TYR A 236 -12.41 -5.61 -11.11
C TYR A 236 -11.26 -5.10 -10.24
N CYS A 237 -11.14 -5.53 -8.99
CA CYS A 237 -10.04 -5.08 -8.13
C CYS A 237 -8.66 -5.43 -8.70
N VAL A 238 -8.51 -6.61 -9.31
CA VAL A 238 -7.27 -6.98 -10.00
C VAL A 238 -6.99 -6.05 -11.18
N LEU A 239 -7.96 -5.88 -12.08
CA LEU A 239 -7.78 -5.10 -13.30
C LEU A 239 -7.60 -3.61 -13.01
N TRP A 240 -8.49 -3.04 -12.19
CA TRP A 240 -8.49 -1.63 -11.81
C TRP A 240 -7.32 -1.29 -10.89
N GLY A 241 -7.00 -2.14 -9.91
CA GLY A 241 -5.83 -1.98 -9.06
C GLY A 241 -4.51 -2.02 -9.84
N ALA A 242 -4.42 -2.87 -10.87
CA ALA A 242 -3.26 -2.90 -11.77
C ALA A 242 -3.23 -1.63 -12.65
N ALA A 243 -4.33 -1.31 -13.33
CA ALA A 243 -4.43 -0.14 -14.21
C ALA A 243 -4.03 1.14 -13.47
N THR A 244 -4.59 1.40 -12.29
CA THR A 244 -4.29 2.59 -11.47
C THR A 244 -2.88 2.60 -10.88
N SER A 245 -2.29 1.42 -10.63
CA SER A 245 -0.88 1.34 -10.21
C SER A 245 0.04 1.77 -11.36
N PHE A 246 -0.15 1.19 -12.55
CA PHE A 246 0.68 1.48 -13.74
C PHE A 246 0.39 2.85 -14.37
N ALA A 247 -0.79 3.42 -14.16
CA ALA A 247 -1.19 4.73 -14.68
C ALA A 247 -0.19 5.83 -14.33
N ARG A 248 0.51 5.75 -13.20
CA ARG A 248 1.49 6.76 -12.78
C ARG A 248 2.68 6.81 -13.72
N VAL A 249 3.34 5.67 -13.93
CA VAL A 249 4.45 5.61 -14.87
C VAL A 249 3.95 5.95 -16.26
N TRP A 250 2.81 5.40 -16.69
CA TRP A 250 2.30 5.65 -18.03
C TRP A 250 1.97 7.14 -18.29
N ALA A 251 1.29 7.81 -17.37
CA ALA A 251 0.83 9.19 -17.56
C ALA A 251 1.96 10.23 -17.52
N TYR A 252 3.05 9.93 -16.80
CA TYR A 252 4.15 10.87 -16.58
C TYR A 252 5.46 10.44 -17.24
N PHE A 253 5.46 9.38 -18.07
CA PHE A 253 6.65 8.93 -18.77
C PHE A 253 6.99 9.87 -19.93
N VAL A 254 8.19 10.47 -19.87
CA VAL A 254 8.75 11.31 -20.93
C VAL A 254 9.89 10.53 -21.60
N PRO A 255 9.76 10.09 -22.87
CA PRO A 255 10.77 9.26 -23.55
C PRO A 255 12.17 9.87 -23.57
N GLU A 256 12.26 11.19 -23.71
CA GLU A 256 13.50 11.95 -23.74
C GLU A 256 14.25 11.89 -22.40
N PHE A 257 13.54 11.69 -21.29
CA PHE A 257 14.05 11.61 -19.92
C PHE A 257 13.57 10.31 -19.25
N TRP A 258 13.76 9.19 -19.94
CA TRP A 258 13.17 7.91 -19.53
C TRP A 258 13.67 7.43 -18.15
N LEU A 259 14.95 7.66 -17.82
CA LEU A 259 15.53 7.26 -16.53
C LEU A 259 14.96 8.09 -15.38
N GLU A 260 14.88 9.40 -15.57
CA GLU A 260 14.35 10.35 -14.60
C GLU A 260 12.85 10.09 -14.36
N SER A 261 12.10 9.88 -15.45
CA SER A 261 10.69 9.52 -15.40
C SER A 261 10.46 8.25 -14.59
N LEU A 262 11.26 7.20 -14.83
CA LEU A 262 11.17 5.97 -14.05
C LEU A 262 11.59 6.19 -12.60
N HIS A 263 12.67 6.93 -12.33
CA HIS A 263 13.11 7.19 -10.96
C HIS A 263 12.01 7.91 -10.14
N GLN A 264 11.32 8.85 -10.77
CA GLN A 264 10.24 9.62 -10.15
C GLN A 264 8.98 8.80 -9.90
N TRP A 265 8.54 7.97 -10.86
CA TRP A 265 7.19 7.38 -10.79
C TRP A 265 7.16 5.86 -10.55
N LEU A 266 8.26 5.14 -10.77
CA LEU A 266 8.28 3.68 -10.67
C LEU A 266 8.06 3.21 -9.24
N HIS A 267 8.69 3.88 -8.26
CA HIS A 267 8.54 3.51 -6.85
C HIS A 267 7.08 3.60 -6.38
N GLU A 268 6.34 4.61 -6.88
CA GLU A 268 4.92 4.79 -6.61
C GLU A 268 4.05 3.67 -7.22
N THR A 269 4.39 3.19 -8.40
CA THR A 269 3.75 2.04 -9.04
C THR A 269 4.01 0.77 -8.24
N VAL A 270 5.28 0.50 -7.91
CA VAL A 270 5.72 -0.71 -7.21
C VAL A 270 5.10 -0.79 -5.81
N MET A 271 5.08 0.31 -5.05
CA MET A 271 4.52 0.27 -3.69
C MET A 271 3.00 -0.01 -3.66
N ARG A 272 2.32 0.12 -4.80
CA ARG A 272 0.89 -0.13 -4.95
C ARG A 272 0.55 -1.51 -5.50
N PHE A 273 1.53 -2.36 -5.79
CA PHE A 273 1.26 -3.74 -6.22
C PHE A 273 0.32 -4.55 -5.29
N PRO A 274 0.27 -4.33 -3.96
CA PRO A 274 -0.75 -4.95 -3.12
C PRO A 274 -2.19 -4.74 -3.60
N HIS A 275 -2.50 -3.63 -4.29
CA HIS A 275 -3.84 -3.29 -4.78
C HIS A 275 -4.40 -4.29 -5.79
N PHE A 276 -3.56 -5.04 -6.50
CA PHE A 276 -4.01 -6.08 -7.42
C PHE A 276 -3.48 -7.47 -7.09
N LEU A 277 -2.31 -7.61 -6.45
CA LEU A 277 -1.75 -8.91 -6.09
C LEU A 277 -2.53 -9.60 -4.97
N ILE A 278 -3.00 -8.85 -3.96
CA ILE A 278 -3.81 -9.41 -2.87
C ILE A 278 -5.20 -9.82 -3.38
N PRO A 279 -5.93 -8.99 -4.17
CA PRO A 279 -7.16 -9.42 -4.82
C PRO A 279 -6.96 -10.61 -5.78
N LEU A 280 -5.83 -10.69 -6.47
CA LEU A 280 -5.51 -11.84 -7.33
C LEU A 280 -5.32 -13.12 -6.50
N ALA A 281 -4.67 -13.04 -5.35
CA ALA A 281 -4.57 -14.17 -4.43
C ALA A 281 -5.96 -14.62 -3.94
N LEU A 282 -6.84 -13.69 -3.58
CA LEU A 282 -8.23 -13.99 -3.22
C LEU A 282 -9.01 -14.64 -4.38
N LEU A 283 -8.83 -14.13 -5.60
CA LEU A 283 -9.50 -14.62 -6.81
C LEU A 283 -9.11 -16.07 -7.09
N LEU A 284 -7.81 -16.39 -6.99
CA LEU A 284 -7.29 -17.74 -7.21
C LEU A 284 -7.70 -18.70 -6.09
N LEU A 285 -7.82 -18.22 -4.86
CA LEU A 285 -8.35 -19.00 -3.73
C LEU A 285 -9.81 -19.38 -4.00
N GLU A 286 -10.66 -18.41 -4.35
CA GLU A 286 -12.10 -18.63 -4.61
C GLU A 286 -12.37 -19.55 -5.80
N ARG A 287 -11.59 -19.45 -6.90
CA ARG A 287 -11.77 -20.33 -8.07
C ARG A 287 -11.52 -21.81 -7.77
N ARG A 288 -10.68 -22.10 -6.77
CA ARG A 288 -10.25 -23.46 -6.43
C ARG A 288 -11.04 -24.06 -5.29
N SER A 289 -11.80 -23.24 -4.56
CA SER A 289 -12.78 -23.69 -3.56
C SER A 289 -14.11 -24.16 -4.19
N ARG A 290 -14.25 -24.05 -5.51
CA ARG A 290 -15.36 -24.59 -6.31
C ARG A 290 -14.90 -25.80 -7.10
#